data_AF-A0A646II57-F1
#
_entry.id   AF-A0A646II57-F1
#
_cell.length_a   1.000
_cell.length_b   1.000
_cell.length_c   1.000
_cell.angle_alpha   90.00
_cell.angle_beta   90.00
_cell.angle_gamma   90.00
#
_symmetry.space_group_name_H-M   'P 1'
#
loop_
_entity.id
_entity.type
_entity.pdbx_description
1 polymer ?
#
loop_
_entity_poly.entity_id
_entity_poly.type
_entity_poly.pdbx_seq_one_letter_code
_entity_poly.pdbx_strand_id
1 'polypeptide(L)' 'MSEGLNVLFIEDDPPVRQATAQSLELAGFNVQAFGSAEEAVGKIDANFPGVVVS' A
#
# COMPACT_ATOMS: atom_id res chain seq x y z
N MET A 1 -12.21 -13.99 -11.44
CA MET A 1 -11.13 -13.93 -10.44
C MET A 1 -11.46 -12.74 -9.56
N SER A 2 -11.63 -12.91 -8.26
CA SER A 2 -11.78 -11.74 -7.37
C SER A 2 -10.47 -10.98 -7.42
N GLU A 3 -10.50 -9.72 -7.86
CA GLU A 3 -9.34 -8.85 -7.74
C GLU A 3 -8.93 -8.77 -6.26
N GLY A 4 -7.63 -8.89 -5.99
CA GLY A 4 -7.10 -8.77 -4.63
C GLY A 4 -7.45 -7.41 -4.02
N LEU A 5 -7.61 -7.36 -2.70
CA LEU A 5 -7.89 -6.10 -2.00
C LEU A 5 -6.75 -5.10 -2.23
N ASN A 6 -7.09 -3.87 -2.62
CA ASN A 6 -6.12 -2.80 -2.84
C ASN A 6 -5.60 -2.29 -1.49
N VAL A 7 -4.28 -2.30 -1.32
CA VAL A 7 -3.59 -1.83 -0.12
C VAL A 7 -2.67 -0.68 -0.52
N LEU A 8 -2.82 0.45 0.16
CA LEU A 8 -1.92 1.58 0.08
C LEU A 8 -1.05 1.58 1.34
N PHE A 9 0.24 1.32 1.16
CA PHE A 9 1.18 1.11 2.25
C PHE A 9 2.18 2.27 2.31
N ILE A 10 2.32 2.89 3.48
CA ILE A 10 3.25 3.99 3.74
C ILE A 10 4.26 3.50 4.76
N GLU A 11 5.54 3.70 4.51
CA GLU A 11 6.62 3.27 5.40
C GLU A 11 7.86 4.09 5.08
N ASP A 12 8.47 4.75 6.07
CA ASP A 12 9.57 5.69 5.85
C ASP A 12 10.91 4.98 5.61
N ASP A 13 11.12 3.80 6.22
CA ASP A 13 12.32 3.00 6.02
C ASP A 13 12.28 2.17 4.71
N PRO A 14 13.18 2.39 3.73
CA PRO A 14 13.10 1.70 2.44
C PRO A 14 13.24 0.17 2.51
N PRO A 15 14.19 -0.42 3.27
CA PRO A 15 14.23 -1.86 3.51
C PRO A 15 12.94 -2.44 4.10
N VAL A 16 12.37 -1.82 5.14
CA VAL A 16 11.11 -2.27 5.77
C VAL A 16 9.96 -2.17 4.78
N ARG A 17 9.89 -1.05 4.03
CA ARG A 17 8.88 -0.81 3.01
C ARG A 17 8.89 -1.91 1.96
N GLN A 18 10.07 -2.25 1.44
CA GLN A 18 10.23 -3.27 0.42
C GLN A 18 9.84 -4.66 0.94
N ALA A 19 10.33 -5.06 2.12
CA ALA A 19 10.05 -6.38 2.69
C ALA A 19 8.55 -6.59 3.00
N THR A 20 7.91 -5.57 3.55
CA THR A 20 6.49 -5.63 3.91
C THR A 20 5.60 -5.59 2.68
N ALA A 21 5.89 -4.73 1.69
CA ALA A 21 5.17 -4.70 0.43
C ALA A 21 5.21 -6.06 -0.27
N GLN A 22 6.39 -6.68 -0.35
CA GLN A 22 6.56 -7.99 -0.96
C GLN A 22 5.79 -9.09 -0.22
N SER A 23 5.73 -9.01 1.12
CA SER A 23 4.95 -9.95 1.95
C SER A 23 3.43 -9.81 1.70
N LEU A 24 2.95 -8.58 1.54
CA LEU A 24 1.54 -8.30 1.23
C LEU A 24 1.17 -8.78 -0.18
N GLU A 25 2.03 -8.55 -1.17
CA GLU A 25 1.84 -9.08 -2.54
C GLU A 25 1.77 -10.62 -2.54
N LEU A 26 2.66 -11.29 -1.81
CA LEU A 26 2.64 -12.75 -1.66
C LEU A 26 1.37 -13.27 -0.97
N ALA A 27 0.74 -12.45 -0.12
CA ALA A 27 -0.55 -12.75 0.50
C ALA A 27 -1.76 -12.50 -0.44
N GLY A 28 -1.53 -12.03 -1.66
CA GLY A 28 -2.56 -11.82 -2.68
C GLY A 28 -3.19 -10.41 -2.66
N PHE A 29 -2.55 -9.44 -2.01
CA PHE A 29 -2.97 -8.03 -2.03
C PHE A 29 -2.40 -7.29 -3.24
N ASN A 30 -3.13 -6.28 -3.71
CA ASN A 30 -2.64 -5.33 -4.70
C ASN A 30 -2.02 -4.13 -3.97
N VAL A 31 -0.70 -4.07 -3.88
CA VAL A 31 0.01 -3.12 -3.00
C VAL A 31 0.56 -1.93 -3.78
N GLN A 32 0.34 -0.71 -3.26
CA GLN A 32 1.04 0.50 -3.68
C GLN A 32 1.81 1.05 -2.47
N ALA A 33 3.14 1.05 -2.54
CA ALA A 33 4.01 1.44 -1.44
C ALA A 33 4.61 2.84 -1.63
N PHE A 34 4.61 3.66 -0.57
CA PHE A 34 5.08 5.04 -0.57
C PHE A 34 6.01 5.30 0.62
N GLY A 35 6.97 6.22 0.46
CA GLY A 35 7.92 6.57 1.51
C GLY A 35 7.43 7.64 2.49
N SER A 36 6.30 8.27 2.19
CA SER A 36 5.75 9.36 2.99
C SER A 36 4.26 9.55 2.70
N ALA A 37 3.57 10.25 3.59
CA ALA A 37 2.17 10.62 3.39
C ALA A 37 2.01 11.58 2.20
N GLU A 38 2.97 12.47 1.98
CA GLU A 38 3.00 13.44 0.90
C GLU A 38 3.04 12.77 -0.48
N GLU A 39 3.74 11.64 -0.60
CA GLU A 39 3.74 10.83 -1.82
C GLU A 39 2.41 10.09 -2.03
N ALA A 40 1.72 9.71 -0.95
CA ALA A 40 0.48 8.95 -0.95
C ALA A 40 -0.79 9.81 -1.09
N VAL A 41 -0.78 11.06 -0.62
CA VAL A 41 -1.99 11.89 -0.46
C VAL A 41 -2.76 12.10 -1.76
N GLY A 42 -2.07 12.13 -2.91
CA GLY A 42 -2.70 12.25 -4.23
C GLY A 42 -3.34 10.97 -4.76
N LYS A 43 -3.25 9.86 -4.02
CA LYS A 43 -3.76 8.53 -4.39
C LYS A 43 -4.97 8.10 -3.57
N ILE A 44 -5.28 8.82 -2.50
CA ILE A 44 -6.39 8.53 -1.59
C ILE A 44 -7.42 9.65 -1.69
N ASP A 45 -8.68 9.28 -1.88
CA ASP A 45 -9.82 10.17 -1.68
C ASP A 45 -10.79 9.60 -0.64
N ALA A 46 -11.85 10.34 -0.32
CA ALA A 46 -12.85 9.93 0.68
C ALA A 46 -13.60 8.63 0.32
N ASN A 47 -13.52 8.18 -0.93
CA ASN A 47 -14.17 6.98 -1.46
C ASN A 47 -13.16 5.89 -1.86
N PHE A 48 -11.89 6.01 -1.43
CA PHE A 48 -10.85 5.07 -1.81
C PHE A 48 -11.27 3.61 -1.52
N PRO A 49 -11.41 2.76 -2.56
CA PRO A 49 -11.93 1.40 -2.41
C PRO A 49 -10.81 0.43 -2.03
N GLY A 50 -10.20 0.64 -0.86
CA GLY A 50 -9.06 -0.14 -0.36
C GLY A 50 -8.73 0.14 1.10
N VAL A 51 -7.60 -0.42 1.55
CA VAL A 51 -7.08 -0.26 2.92
C VAL A 51 -5.81 0.58 2.88
N VAL A 52 -5.66 1.49 3.86
CA VAL A 52 -4.43 2.26 4.07
C VAL A 52 -3.71 1.70 5.29
N VAL A 53 -2.40 1.46 5.17
CA VAL A 53 -1.51 1.00 6.25
C VAL A 53 -0.31 1.95 6.29
N SER A 54 0.08 2.44 7.46
CA SER A 54 1.21 3.36 7.65
C SER A 54 2.06 2.97 8.85
#